data_AF-A0A4T0CZT9-F1
#
_entry.id   AF-A0A4T0CZT9-F1
#
_cell.length_a   1.000
_cell.length_b   1.000
_cell.length_c   1.000
_cell.angle_alpha   90.00
_cell.angle_beta   90.00
_cell.angle_gamma   90.00
#
_symmetry.space_group_name_H-M   'P 1'
#
loop_
_entity.id
_entity.type
_entity.pdbx_description
1 polymer ?
#
loop_
_entity_poly.entity_id
_entity_poly.type
_entity_poly.pdbx_seq_one_letter_code
_entity_poly.pdbx_strand_id
1 'polypeptide(L)'
;MLIYKGADDTASTAIDVVHSFRLVKTSFDKKSYMGYLKQYIKKVKEHMKSRDASEDEIKEFETGVKKYVSSDSFKKFEYDFYTGESMDPDGMLVLLDFRDDGITPYCVFWKHGLSEMKV
;
A
#
# COMPACT_ATOMS: atom_id res chain seq x y z
N MET A 1 6.22 15.37 32.00
CA MET A 1 6.28 13.91 31.78
C MET A 1 4.88 13.47 31.35
N LEU A 2 4.60 13.49 30.06
CA LEU A 2 3.33 12.97 29.53
C LEU A 2 3.53 11.49 29.26
N ILE A 3 2.63 10.70 29.81
CA ILE A 3 2.71 9.25 29.89
C ILE A 3 2.24 8.68 28.54
N TYR A 4 3.17 8.18 27.72
CA TYR A 4 2.88 7.31 26.59
C TYR A 4 2.62 5.91 27.15
N LYS A 5 1.35 5.51 27.28
CA LYS A 5 0.98 4.15 27.68
C LYS A 5 -0.19 3.59 26.86
N GLY A 6 -0.18 3.93 25.56
CA GLY A 6 -1.16 3.45 24.58
C GLY A 6 -0.67 3.46 23.13
N ALA A 7 0.58 3.84 22.87
CA ALA A 7 1.18 3.84 21.53
C ALA A 7 1.96 2.55 21.21
N ASP A 8 2.27 1.73 22.23
CA ASP A 8 3.06 0.50 22.04
C ASP A 8 2.28 -0.61 21.32
N ASP A 9 0.99 -0.80 21.62
CA ASP A 9 0.19 -1.92 21.06
C ASP A 9 -0.24 -1.72 19.60
N THR A 10 -0.40 -0.47 19.16
CA THR A 10 -0.80 -0.17 17.76
C THR A 10 0.42 -0.12 16.85
N ALA A 11 1.52 0.51 17.30
CA ALA A 11 2.80 0.46 16.60
C ALA A 11 3.31 -0.98 16.46
N SER A 12 3.15 -1.82 17.50
CA SER A 12 3.52 -3.24 17.43
C SER A 12 2.75 -3.99 16.35
N THR A 13 1.46 -3.70 16.12
CA THR A 13 0.65 -4.43 15.11
C THR A 13 1.11 -4.17 13.67
N ALA A 14 1.47 -2.93 13.30
CA ALA A 14 2.01 -2.68 11.96
C ALA A 14 3.42 -3.25 11.80
N ILE A 15 4.20 -3.23 12.88
CA ILE A 15 5.48 -3.94 12.99
C ILE A 15 5.25 -5.46 12.81
N ASP A 16 4.16 -6.02 13.33
CA ASP A 16 3.81 -7.44 13.16
C ASP A 16 3.49 -7.78 11.70
N VAL A 17 2.81 -6.90 10.95
CA VAL A 17 2.57 -7.09 9.50
C VAL A 17 3.91 -7.08 8.76
N VAL A 18 4.77 -6.10 9.02
CA VAL A 18 6.10 -6.00 8.40
C VAL A 18 6.92 -7.25 8.68
N HIS A 19 6.95 -7.73 9.93
CA HIS A 19 7.68 -8.93 10.30
C HIS A 19 7.07 -10.22 9.74
N SER A 20 5.76 -10.38 9.83
CA SER A 20 5.05 -11.61 9.40
C SER A 20 5.18 -11.84 7.90
N PHE A 21 5.13 -10.78 7.10
CA PHE A 21 5.27 -10.85 5.64
C PHE A 21 6.71 -10.59 5.17
N ARG A 22 7.67 -10.47 6.09
CA ARG A 22 9.10 -10.21 5.81
C ARG A 22 9.30 -9.03 4.86
N LEU A 23 8.53 -7.98 5.09
CA LEU A 23 8.57 -6.80 4.25
C LEU A 23 9.90 -6.06 4.42
N VAL A 24 10.48 -5.64 3.31
CA VAL A 24 11.77 -4.94 3.26
C VAL A 24 11.52 -3.46 3.07
N LYS A 25 12.04 -2.62 3.98
CA LYS A 25 11.91 -1.17 3.90
C LYS A 25 12.65 -0.61 2.69
N THR A 26 12.03 0.33 2.00
CA THR A 26 12.59 1.06 0.85
C THR A 26 12.19 2.54 0.95
N SER A 27 12.61 3.37 -0.01
CA SER A 27 12.36 4.81 0.01
C SER A 27 12.04 5.35 -1.37
N PHE A 28 11.03 6.20 -1.42
CA PHE A 28 10.60 6.89 -2.64
C PHE A 28 10.31 8.34 -2.32
N ASP A 29 10.61 9.22 -3.28
CA ASP A 29 9.99 10.55 -3.32
C ASP A 29 8.66 10.48 -4.08
N LYS A 30 7.86 11.56 -3.99
CA LYS A 30 6.54 11.60 -4.64
C LYS A 30 6.59 11.39 -6.14
N LYS A 31 7.64 11.87 -6.79
CA LYS A 31 7.79 11.83 -8.24
C LYS A 31 8.11 10.41 -8.72
N SER A 32 9.10 9.78 -8.10
CA SER A 32 9.52 8.40 -8.35
C SER A 32 8.40 7.41 -8.04
N TYR A 33 7.69 7.57 -6.92
CA TYR A 33 6.54 6.72 -6.61
C TYR A 33 5.39 6.90 -7.60
N MET A 34 5.09 8.12 -8.04
CA MET A 34 4.08 8.32 -9.08
C MET A 34 4.47 7.69 -10.42
N GLY A 35 5.76 7.62 -10.74
CA GLY A 35 6.29 6.86 -11.87
C GLY A 35 6.06 5.36 -11.71
N TYR A 36 6.45 4.82 -10.55
CA TYR A 36 6.27 3.42 -10.17
C TYR A 36 4.80 3.00 -10.20
N LEU A 37 3.93 3.75 -9.53
CA LEU A 37 2.50 3.47 -9.42
C LEU A 37 1.84 3.39 -10.79
N LYS A 38 2.22 4.26 -11.74
CA LYS A 38 1.71 4.18 -13.13
C LYS A 38 2.09 2.88 -13.82
N GLN A 39 3.31 2.38 -13.62
CA GLN A 39 3.75 1.10 -14.18
C GLN A 39 3.02 -0.06 -13.50
N TYR A 40 2.93 -0.04 -12.17
CA TYR A 40 2.21 -1.04 -11.38
C TYR A 40 0.72 -1.15 -11.77
N ILE A 41 0.01 -0.02 -11.93
CA ILE A 41 -1.40 -0.01 -12.39
C ILE A 41 -1.57 -0.68 -13.75
N LYS A 42 -0.63 -0.48 -14.68
CA LYS A 42 -0.67 -1.15 -15.99
C LYS A 42 -0.59 -2.67 -15.82
N LYS A 43 0.34 -3.15 -14.99
CA LYS A 43 0.52 -4.58 -14.70
C LYS A 43 -0.70 -5.20 -14.03
N VAL A 44 -1.27 -4.51 -13.03
CA VAL A 44 -2.52 -4.96 -12.39
C VAL A 44 -3.64 -5.05 -13.41
N LYS A 45 -3.80 -4.08 -14.30
CA LYS A 45 -4.82 -4.13 -15.36
C LYS A 45 -4.59 -5.26 -16.35
N GLU A 46 -3.35 -5.51 -16.75
CA GLU A 46 -2.99 -6.65 -17.61
C GLU A 46 -3.33 -7.97 -16.92
N HIS A 47 -3.00 -8.09 -15.62
CA HIS A 47 -3.35 -9.25 -14.82
C HIS A 47 -4.87 -9.42 -14.69
N MET A 48 -5.62 -8.36 -14.39
CA MET A 48 -7.09 -8.37 -14.34
C MET A 48 -7.70 -8.86 -15.66
N LYS A 49 -7.20 -8.37 -16.80
CA LYS A 49 -7.65 -8.83 -18.12
C LYS A 49 -7.33 -10.30 -18.37
N SER A 50 -6.17 -10.78 -17.91
CA SER A 50 -5.76 -12.19 -18.06
C SER A 50 -6.63 -13.17 -17.28
N ARG A 51 -7.39 -12.69 -16.29
CA ARG A 51 -8.35 -13.47 -15.49
C ARG A 51 -9.81 -13.13 -15.82
N ASP A 52 -10.05 -12.61 -17.03
CA ASP A 52 -11.37 -12.24 -17.55
C ASP A 52 -12.17 -11.29 -16.65
N ALA A 53 -11.50 -10.39 -15.93
CA ALA A 53 -12.18 -9.36 -15.14
C ALA A 53 -13.05 -8.48 -16.05
N SER A 54 -14.24 -8.13 -15.56
CA SER A 54 -15.17 -7.27 -16.28
C SER A 54 -14.61 -5.85 -16.48
N GLU A 55 -15.14 -5.15 -17.48
CA GLU A 55 -14.79 -3.73 -17.67
C GLU A 55 -15.13 -2.88 -16.45
N ASP A 56 -16.19 -3.23 -15.72
CA ASP A 56 -16.63 -2.48 -14.55
C ASP A 56 -15.68 -2.67 -13.36
N GLU A 57 -15.13 -3.87 -13.17
CA GLU A 57 -14.05 -4.11 -12.19
C GLU A 57 -12.79 -3.30 -12.53
N ILE A 58 -12.41 -3.24 -13.82
CA ILE A 58 -11.27 -2.42 -14.27
C ILE A 58 -11.53 -0.93 -14.00
N LYS A 59 -12.74 -0.44 -14.29
CA LYS A 59 -13.14 0.95 -14.01
C LYS A 59 -13.17 1.25 -12.51
N GLU A 60 -13.62 0.30 -11.69
CA GLU A 60 -13.59 0.42 -10.23
C GLU A 60 -12.16 0.59 -9.74
N PHE A 61 -11.23 -0.25 -10.21
CA PHE A 61 -9.81 -0.13 -9.87
C PHE A 61 -9.24 1.24 -10.25
N GLU A 62 -9.46 1.68 -11.50
CA GLU A 62 -8.97 2.99 -11.95
C GLU A 62 -9.56 4.16 -11.14
N THR A 63 -10.84 4.08 -10.78
CA THR A 63 -11.53 5.09 -9.97
C THR A 63 -10.97 5.12 -8.55
N GLY A 64 -10.76 3.94 -7.95
CA GLY A 64 -10.17 3.80 -6.62
C GLY A 64 -8.76 4.40 -6.55
N VAL A 65 -7.93 4.12 -7.56
CA VAL A 65 -6.60 4.72 -7.71
C VAL A 65 -6.69 6.25 -7.77
N LYS A 66 -7.53 6.80 -8.66
CA LYS A 66 -7.69 8.26 -8.81
C LYS A 66 -8.15 8.93 -7.52
N LYS A 67 -9.10 8.30 -6.82
CA LYS A 67 -9.62 8.76 -5.53
C LYS A 67 -8.51 8.78 -4.47
N TYR A 68 -7.73 7.70 -4.37
CA TYR A 68 -6.66 7.59 -3.38
C TYR A 68 -5.52 8.60 -3.65
N VAL A 69 -5.07 8.74 -4.89
CA VAL A 69 -4.03 9.73 -5.27
C VAL A 69 -4.48 11.17 -5.00
N SER A 70 -5.79 11.41 -4.96
CA SER A 70 -6.37 12.72 -4.66
C SER A 70 -6.65 12.93 -3.16
N SER A 71 -6.43 11.92 -2.31
CA SER A 71 -6.61 12.01 -0.86
C SER A 71 -5.54 12.89 -0.20
N ASP A 72 -5.85 13.41 1.00
CA ASP A 72 -4.91 14.29 1.70
C ASP A 72 -3.70 13.54 2.24
N SER A 73 -3.85 12.29 2.70
CA SER A 73 -2.69 11.43 3.02
C SER A 73 -1.73 11.31 1.83
N PHE A 74 -2.25 11.06 0.63
CA PHE A 74 -1.39 10.94 -0.55
C PHE A 74 -0.74 12.26 -0.93
N LYS A 75 -1.45 13.38 -0.75
CA LYS A 75 -0.92 14.71 -1.04
C LYS A 75 0.21 15.07 -0.09
N LYS A 76 0.06 14.82 1.22
CA LYS A 76 1.10 14.99 2.25
C LYS A 76 2.32 14.12 1.94
N PHE A 77 2.08 12.88 1.51
CA PHE A 77 3.11 11.96 1.04
C PHE A 77 4.16 11.61 2.12
N GLU A 78 3.70 11.35 3.33
CA GLU A 78 4.54 10.99 4.48
C GLU A 78 4.42 9.49 4.75
N TYR A 79 4.96 8.67 3.85
CA TYR A 79 4.86 7.22 3.92
C TYR A 79 6.18 6.55 4.22
N ASP A 80 6.12 5.47 5.01
CA ASP A 80 7.14 4.44 5.00
C ASP A 80 6.81 3.42 3.90
N PHE A 81 7.76 3.19 2.99
CA PHE A 81 7.59 2.26 1.86
C PHE A 81 8.19 0.90 2.17
N TYR A 82 7.48 -0.15 1.79
CA TYR A 82 7.96 -1.51 1.90
C TYR A 82 7.72 -2.31 0.61
N THR A 83 8.61 -3.25 0.34
CA THR A 83 8.46 -4.27 -0.73
C THR A 83 8.43 -5.67 -0.11
N GLY A 84 7.98 -6.66 -0.87
CA GLY A 84 8.02 -8.07 -0.44
C GLY A 84 9.44 -8.63 -0.39
N GLU A 85 9.60 -9.82 0.18
CA GLU A 85 10.90 -10.51 0.33
C GLU A 85 11.65 -10.69 -0.99
N SER A 86 10.94 -10.89 -2.11
CA SER A 86 11.54 -11.01 -3.45
C SER A 86 12.10 -9.71 -4.00
N MET A 87 11.74 -8.57 -3.40
CA MET A 87 12.08 -7.23 -3.87
C MET A 87 11.79 -7.00 -5.36
N ASP A 88 10.74 -7.63 -5.88
CA ASP A 88 10.34 -7.51 -7.28
C ASP A 88 10.15 -6.02 -7.64
N PRO A 89 10.94 -5.47 -8.59
CA PRO A 89 10.82 -4.07 -8.99
C PRO A 89 9.46 -3.76 -9.61
N ASP A 90 8.68 -4.78 -9.96
CA ASP A 90 7.37 -4.67 -10.57
C ASP A 90 6.21 -5.07 -9.64
N GLY A 91 6.55 -5.48 -8.42
CA GLY A 91 5.61 -5.91 -7.39
C GLY A 91 4.80 -4.77 -6.78
N MET A 92 4.08 -5.08 -5.71
CA MET A 92 3.35 -4.05 -4.95
C MET A 92 4.28 -3.42 -3.91
N LEU A 93 4.30 -2.08 -3.87
CA LEU A 93 4.78 -1.35 -2.70
C LEU A 93 3.66 -1.22 -1.67
N VAL A 94 3.96 -1.58 -0.43
CA VAL A 94 3.10 -1.37 0.73
C VAL A 94 3.44 0.00 1.32
N LEU A 95 2.43 0.83 1.53
CA LEU A 95 2.57 2.13 2.17
C LEU A 95 2.13 2.00 3.62
N LEU A 96 2.97 2.40 4.56
CA LEU A 96 2.61 2.56 5.96
C LEU A 96 2.48 4.05 6.26
N ASP A 97 1.35 4.41 6.88
CA ASP A 97 1.03 5.76 7.35
C ASP A 97 0.35 5.67 8.71
N PHE A 98 0.19 6.81 9.38
CA PHE A 98 -0.52 6.93 10.65
C PHE A 98 -1.84 7.67 10.43
N ARG A 99 -2.87 7.30 11.20
CA ARG A 99 -4.14 8.04 11.20
C ARG A 99 -3.91 9.48 11.69
N ASP A 100 -4.94 10.32 11.61
CA ASP A 100 -4.87 11.71 12.08
C ASP A 100 -4.52 11.84 13.58
N ASP A 101 -4.64 10.76 14.35
CA ASP A 101 -4.17 10.67 15.75
C ASP A 101 -2.64 10.57 15.90
N GLY A 102 -1.91 10.33 14.80
CA GLY A 102 -0.45 10.22 14.76
C GLY A 102 0.13 8.97 15.41
N ILE A 103 -0.69 8.04 15.91
CA ILE A 103 -0.23 6.88 16.70
C ILE A 103 -0.81 5.55 16.22
N THR A 104 -1.90 5.56 15.47
CA THR A 104 -2.52 4.36 14.92
C THR A 104 -1.97 4.11 13.52
N PRO A 105 -1.07 3.13 13.31
CA PRO A 105 -0.55 2.85 11.99
C PRO A 105 -1.58 2.10 11.15
N TYR A 106 -1.50 2.25 9.84
CA TYR A 106 -2.23 1.45 8.89
C TYR A 106 -1.40 1.24 7.62
N CYS A 107 -1.57 0.08 7.01
CA CYS A 107 -0.95 -0.24 5.73
C CYS A 107 -1.97 -0.08 4.59
N VAL A 108 -1.50 0.40 3.45
CA VAL A 108 -2.31 0.51 2.22
C VAL A 108 -1.83 -0.52 1.22
N PHE A 109 -2.80 -1.32 0.76
CA PHE A 109 -2.62 -2.36 -0.23
C PHE A 109 -3.59 -2.13 -1.39
N TRP A 110 -3.14 -2.42 -2.61
CA TRP A 110 -4.00 -2.43 -3.78
C TRP A 110 -4.71 -3.78 -3.87
N LYS A 111 -5.99 -3.83 -3.48
CA LYS A 111 -6.83 -5.05 -3.49
C LYS A 111 -6.70 -5.86 -4.79
N HIS A 112 -6.74 -5.19 -5.95
CA HIS A 112 -6.69 -5.84 -7.26
C HIS A 112 -5.31 -6.43 -7.62
N GLY A 113 -4.27 -6.10 -6.86
CA GLY A 113 -2.95 -6.74 -6.95
C GLY A 113 -2.76 -7.90 -5.97
N LEU A 114 -3.80 -8.28 -5.22
CA LEU A 114 -3.78 -9.41 -4.30
C LEU A 114 -4.70 -10.52 -4.82
N SER A 115 -4.37 -11.76 -4.44
CA SER A 115 -5.25 -12.92 -4.60
C SER A 115 -5.58 -13.50 -3.23
N GLU A 116 -6.79 -14.02 -3.09
CA GLU A 116 -7.23 -14.69 -1.86
C GLU A 116 -6.82 -16.16 -1.90
N MET A 117 -6.28 -16.66 -0.78
CA MET A 117 -6.02 -18.08 -0.58
C MET A 117 -6.65 -18.48 0.75
N LYS A 118 -7.54 -19.49 0.70
CA LYS A 118 -8.08 -20.11 1.90
C LYS A 118 -7.13 -21.22 2.36
N VAL A 119 -6.72 -21.16 3.62
CA VAL A 119 -5.94 -22.20 4.31
C VAL A 119 -6.89 -23.11 5.09
#